data_AF-A0A3A4P869-F1
#
_entry.id   AF-A0A3A4P869-F1
#
_cell.length_a   1.000
_cell.length_b   1.000
_cell.length_c   1.000
_cell.angle_alpha   90.00
_cell.angle_beta   90.00
_cell.angle_gamma   90.00
#
_symmetry.space_group_name_H-M   'P 1'
#
loop_
_entity.id
_entity.type
_entity.pdbx_description
1 polymer ?
#
loop_
_entity_poly.entity_id
_entity_poly.type
_entity_poly.pdbx_seq_one_letter_code
_entity_poly.pdbx_strand_id
1 'polypeptide(L)' 'MVLESDFMLGKLIQPDKVATRLGGSDFEDNLQIACAMTAQLDVIVTRDPSGFAASSIPVLTSQQMLLRLSGGNEC' A
#
# COMPACT_ATOMS: atom_id res chain seq x y z
N MET A 1 -3.26 -4.61 -6.07
CA MET A 1 -1.81 -4.86 -6.00
C MET A 1 -1.51 -6.01 -6.94
N VAL A 2 -1.01 -5.75 -8.15
CA VAL A 2 -0.48 -6.81 -9.01
C VAL A 2 0.96 -6.99 -8.57
N LEU A 3 1.25 -8.08 -7.84
CA LEU A 3 2.60 -8.42 -7.41
C LEU A 3 3.33 -9.02 -8.62
N GLU A 4 3.86 -8.14 -9.48
CA GLU A 4 4.78 -8.55 -10.54
C GLU A 4 6.07 -9.13 -9.94
N SER A 5 6.72 -9.98 -10.72
CA SER A 5 7.71 -11.02 -10.37
C SER A 5 9.00 -10.57 -9.66
N ASP A 6 9.12 -9.30 -9.24
CA ASP A 6 10.30 -8.74 -8.57
C ASP A 6 10.34 -8.98 -7.04
N PHE A 7 9.37 -9.73 -6.49
CA PHE A 7 9.43 -10.30 -5.13
C PHE A 7 10.76 -11.04 -4.85
N MET A 8 11.49 -11.43 -5.90
CA MET A 8 12.78 -12.10 -5.86
C MET A 8 14.01 -11.18 -5.72
N LEU A 9 13.88 -9.87 -5.44
CA LEU A 9 15.02 -9.07 -4.93
C LEU A 9 15.24 -9.27 -3.40
N GLY A 10 15.03 -10.50 -2.92
CA GLY A 10 15.02 -10.94 -1.52
C GLY A 10 16.37 -10.89 -0.78
N LYS A 11 17.18 -9.85 -0.98
CA LYS A 11 18.45 -9.67 -0.24
C LYS A 11 18.60 -8.37 0.53
N LEU A 12 17.74 -7.35 0.32
CA LEU A 12 17.88 -6.09 1.07
C LEU A 12 16.69 -5.71 1.96
N ILE A 13 15.45 -6.13 1.67
CA ILE A 13 14.29 -5.67 2.45
C ILE A 13 13.31 -6.84 2.68
N GLN A 14 13.03 -7.13 3.97
CA GLN A 14 12.16 -8.20 4.45
C GLN A 14 10.83 -7.60 4.92
N PRO A 15 9.84 -7.40 4.02
CA PRO A 15 8.56 -6.76 4.36
C PRO A 15 7.78 -7.56 5.40
N ASP A 16 7.99 -8.87 5.51
CA ASP A 16 7.43 -9.74 6.55
C ASP A 16 7.81 -9.29 7.97
N LYS A 17 9.09 -8.94 8.20
CA LYS A 17 9.53 -8.42 9.51
C LYS A 17 8.93 -7.06 9.82
N VAL A 18 8.71 -6.22 8.82
CA VAL A 18 8.03 -4.93 9.01
C VAL A 18 6.56 -5.17 9.35
N ALA A 19 5.90 -6.06 8.62
CA ALA A 19 4.49 -6.41 8.80
C ALA A 19 4.19 -6.89 10.23
N THR A 20 5.06 -7.74 10.82
CA THR A 20 4.88 -8.21 12.21
C THR A 20 4.96 -7.13 13.29
N ARG A 21 5.46 -5.93 12.96
CA ARG A 21 5.59 -4.80 13.89
C ARG A 21 4.50 -3.75 13.70
N LEU A 22 3.70 -3.87 12.65
CA LEU A 22 2.56 -2.98 12.43
C LEU A 22 1.43 -3.36 13.39
N GLY A 23 0.74 -2.34 13.91
CA GLY A 23 -0.35 -2.51 14.87
C GLY A 23 -1.70 -2.90 14.25
N GLY A 24 -1.74 -3.20 12.94
CA GLY A 24 -2.96 -3.63 12.26
C GLY A 24 -3.40 -5.03 12.69
N SER A 25 -4.70 -5.29 12.63
CA SER A 25 -5.31 -6.55 13.09
C SER A 25 -5.20 -7.71 12.09
N ASP A 26 -4.91 -7.41 10.82
CA ASP A 26 -4.73 -8.42 9.78
C ASP A 26 -3.29 -8.42 9.26
N PHE A 27 -2.69 -9.61 9.19
CA PHE A 27 -1.35 -9.77 8.67
C PHE A 27 -1.29 -9.48 7.17
N GLU A 28 -2.35 -9.80 6.40
CA GLU A 28 -2.39 -9.50 4.96
C GLU A 28 -2.24 -7.99 4.71
N ASP A 29 -3.04 -7.18 5.40
CA ASP A 29 -3.00 -5.72 5.28
C ASP A 29 -1.64 -5.16 5.72
N ASN A 30 -1.10 -5.65 6.85
CA ASN A 30 0.22 -5.25 7.33
C ASN A 30 1.33 -5.59 6.32
N LEU A 31 1.25 -6.75 5.66
CA LEU A 31 2.22 -7.13 4.63
C LEU A 31 2.10 -6.22 3.40
N GLN A 32 0.89 -5.90 2.97
CA GLN A 32 0.66 -4.98 1.85
C GLN A 32 1.19 -3.56 2.17
N ILE A 33 1.00 -3.05 3.39
CA ILE A 33 1.58 -1.79 3.87
C ILE A 33 3.12 -1.86 3.82
N ALA A 34 3.71 -2.91 4.38
CA ALA A 34 5.15 -3.09 4.40
C ALA A 34 5.76 -3.13 2.99
N CYS A 35 5.09 -3.80 2.04
CA CYS A 35 5.47 -3.81 0.64
C CYS A 35 5.39 -2.41 0.03
N ALA A 36 4.31 -1.67 0.27
CA ALA A 36 4.15 -0.31 -0.25
C ALA A 36 5.21 0.65 0.32
N MET A 37 5.58 0.52 1.60
CA MET A 37 6.66 1.30 2.22
C MET A 37 8.02 0.96 1.60
N THR A 38 8.27 -0.33 1.38
CA THR A 38 9.52 -0.83 0.79
C THR A 38 9.69 -0.33 -0.65
N ALA A 39 8.62 -0.37 -1.43
CA ALA A 39 8.60 0.11 -2.81
C ALA A 39 8.44 1.63 -2.92
N GLN A 40 8.38 2.34 -1.79
CA GLN A 40 8.21 3.80 -1.71
C GLN A 40 7.02 4.31 -2.54
N LEU A 41 5.90 3.60 -2.48
CA LEU A 41 4.70 3.97 -3.24
C LEU A 41 4.05 5.23 -2.64
N ASP A 42 3.49 6.07 -3.52
CA ASP A 42 2.83 7.31 -3.12
C ASP A 42 1.44 7.09 -2.48
N VAL A 43 0.77 5.99 -2.83
CA VAL A 43 -0.61 5.73 -2.41
C VAL A 43 -0.94 4.23 -2.46
N ILE A 44 -1.74 3.76 -1.50
CA ILE A 44 -2.40 2.46 -1.52
C ILE A 44 -3.85 2.68 -1.99
N VAL A 45 -4.30 1.93 -2.98
CA VAL A 45 -5.68 1.96 -3.45
C VAL A 45 -6.40 0.68 -3.05
N THR A 46 -7.47 0.79 -2.28
CA THR A 46 -8.23 -0.34 -1.75
C THR A 46 -9.74 -0.07 -1.80
N ARG A 47 -10.57 -1.12 -1.70
CA ARG A 47 -12.02 -0.94 -1.52
C ARG A 47 -12.40 -0.69 -0.06
N ASP A 48 -11.57 -1.14 0.87
CA ASP A 48 -11.79 -1.01 2.32
C ASP A 48 -10.58 -0.34 2.97
N PRO A 49 -10.60 0.99 3.17
CA PRO A 49 -9.52 1.72 3.83
C PRO A 49 -9.36 1.37 5.31
N SER A 50 -10.36 0.75 5.95
CA SER A 50 -10.33 0.50 7.39
C SER A 50 -9.28 -0.53 7.81
N GLY A 51 -8.96 -1.50 6.94
CA GLY A 51 -7.87 -2.45 7.14
C GLY A 51 -6.47 -1.83 7.14
N PHE A 52 -6.34 -0.61 6.61
CA PHE A 52 -5.06 0.08 6.44
C PHE A 52 -4.83 1.21 7.45
N ALA A 53 -5.54 1.21 8.58
CA ALA A 53 -5.42 2.26 9.60
C ALA A 53 -3.99 2.41 10.17
N ALA A 54 -3.17 1.36 10.10
CA ALA A 54 -1.77 1.38 10.51
C ALA A 54 -0.81 1.94 9.43
N SER A 55 -1.30 2.28 8.24
CA SER A 55 -0.50 2.75 7.12
C SER A 55 -0.05 4.20 7.32
N SER A 56 1.24 4.46 7.15
CA SER A 56 1.78 5.82 6.99
C SER A 56 1.68 6.33 5.55
N ILE A 57 1.35 5.45 4.60
CA ILE A 57 1.14 5.78 3.19
C ILE A 57 -0.33 6.15 3.01
N PRO A 58 -0.65 7.23 2.26
CA PRO A 58 -2.02 7.58 1.94
C PRO A 58 -2.81 6.40 1.39
N VAL A 59 -4.03 6.21 1.89
CA VAL A 59 -4.94 5.15 1.46
C VAL A 59 -6.17 5.79 0.82
N LEU A 60 -6.46 5.42 -0.43
CA LEU A 60 -7.60 5.94 -1.18
C LEU A 60 -8.52 4.79 -1.61
N THR A 61 -9.81 5.10 -1.75
CA THR A 61 -10.72 4.24 -2.50
C THR A 61 -10.45 4.34 -3.99
N SER A 62 -10.90 3.35 -4.77
CA SER A 62 -10.80 3.43 -6.24
C SER A 62 -11.52 4.67 -6.80
N GLN A 63 -12.66 5.05 -6.21
CA GLN A 63 -13.39 6.27 -6.58
C GLN A 63 -12.56 7.53 -6.29
N GLN A 64 -11.93 7.62 -5.12
CA GLN A 64 -11.05 8.74 -4.78
C GLN A 64 -9.84 8.82 -5.69
N MET A 65 -9.24 7.68 -6.05
CA MET A 65 -8.12 7.64 -6.98
C MET A 65 -8.54 8.09 -8.38
N LEU A 66 -9.70 7.64 -8.87
CA LEU A 66 -10.23 8.09 -10.16
C LEU A 66 -10.46 9.60 -10.19
N LEU A 67 -11.05 10.16 -9.13
CA LEU A 67 -11.23 11.61 -8.99
C LEU A 67 -9.89 12.37 -9.04
N ARG A 68 -8.88 11.87 -8.33
CA ARG A 68 -7.52 12.43 -8.33
C ARG A 68 -6.86 12.38 -9.71
N LEU A 69 -7.11 11.33 -10.49
CA LEU A 69 -6.60 11.19 -11.85
C LEU A 69 -7.37 12.06 -12.86
N SER A 70 -8.67 12.28 -12.64
CA SER A 70 -9.49 13.14 -13.50
C SER A 70 -9.24 14.63 -13.26
N GLY A 71 -8.82 15.02 -12.05
CA GLY A 71 -8.50 16.41 -11.67
C GLY A 71 -7.16 16.95 -12.18
N GLY A 72 -6.56 16.29 -13.17
CA GLY A 72 -5.38 16.77 -13.92
C GLY A 72 -5.73 17.46 -15.24
N ASN A 73 -7.02 17.69 -15.53
CA ASN A 73 -7.51 18.37 -16.74
C ASN A 73 -8.40 19.57 -16.39
N GLU A 74 -7.86 20.51 -15.63
CA GLU A 74 -8.49 21.80 -15.39
C GLU A 74 -7.49 22.94 -15.61
N CYS A 75 -7.93 23.93 -16.39
CA CYS A 75 -7.21 24.99 -17.10
C CYS A 75 -6.48 26.01 -16.22
#